data_AF-A0A9Q0YJ58-F1
#
_entry.id   AF-A0A9Q0YJ58-F1
#
_cell.length_a   1.000
_cell.length_b   1.000
_cell.length_c   1.000
_cell.angle_alpha   90.00
_cell.angle_beta   90.00
_cell.angle_gamma   90.00
#
_symmetry.space_group_name_H-M   'P 1'
#
loop_
_entity.id
_entity.type
_entity.pdbx_description
1 polymer ?
#
loop_
_entity_poly.entity_id
_entity_poly.type
_entity_poly.pdbx_seq_one_letter_code
_entity_poly.pdbx_strand_id
1 'polypeptide(L)'
;MEHDLASLALNPSRHSFGIIAQRCRVLLRILLLFIFVASATSVPPCAKKYCVRLSSRKIIKEENSLSFGGVPLGRKERLLQSSILAPMKAEELLTYDGISNNKSDLFQFIRKMPKGGDLHIHDISMVNIRWVISELTYLPNLYYCDTKGGKFVRYRYSDNAPEREDFCDDSWISVKERREEIGPEDFDKMLYDKMTMDNKYQGAQAAWNKFSGSIDCVGDLMYSESGFRPYFKQALTEAYEDNVLYVEVRTLMSPIVSNSGERFSREETLRRFIEVTNEFKEENPGFIGAKFIFLSVRQVWNNINQAHFPDLYAFSFIQARKDCQSLSV
;
A
#
# COMPACT_ATOMS: atom_id res chain seq x y z
N MET A 1 -35.70 99.79 81.77
CA MET A 1 -34.49 99.81 82.60
C MET A 1 -34.07 98.37 82.81
N GLU A 2 -32.82 98.09 82.46
CA GLU A 2 -32.02 96.92 82.86
C GLU A 2 -32.41 95.49 82.38
N HIS A 3 -31.33 94.80 81.93
CA HIS A 3 -31.09 93.35 81.79
C HIS A 3 -31.95 92.54 80.78
N ASP A 4 -31.44 91.59 79.97
CA ASP A 4 -30.36 90.62 80.20
C ASP A 4 -29.82 89.93 78.90
N LEU A 5 -28.76 89.14 79.10
CA LEU A 5 -27.84 88.38 78.21
C LEU A 5 -28.43 87.30 77.26
N ALA A 6 -27.69 86.96 76.18
CA ALA A 6 -27.65 85.62 75.57
C ALA A 6 -26.43 85.39 74.62
N SER A 7 -26.09 84.12 74.40
CA SER A 7 -24.78 83.53 74.13
C SER A 7 -24.48 83.06 72.69
N LEU A 8 -23.17 82.87 72.42
CA LEU A 8 -22.49 81.84 71.59
C LEU A 8 -23.05 81.46 70.19
N ALA A 9 -22.26 81.71 69.14
CA ALA A 9 -22.33 80.96 67.88
C ALA A 9 -20.93 80.66 67.29
N LEU A 10 -20.78 79.39 66.91
CA LEU A 10 -19.58 78.67 66.46
C LEU A 10 -19.16 79.01 65.02
N ASN A 11 -17.86 78.92 64.75
CA ASN A 11 -17.21 79.13 63.44
C ASN A 11 -16.92 77.77 62.76
N PRO A 12 -17.29 77.50 61.49
CA PRO A 12 -16.87 76.29 60.79
C PRO A 12 -15.53 76.46 60.05
N SER A 13 -14.71 75.44 60.16
CA SER A 13 -13.29 75.39 59.78
C SER A 13 -13.04 75.09 58.30
N ARG A 14 -11.89 75.59 57.79
CA ARG A 14 -11.31 75.39 56.45
C ARG A 14 -10.99 73.93 56.05
N HIS A 15 -11.31 72.94 56.88
CA HIS A 15 -10.92 71.53 56.67
C HIS A 15 -11.82 70.76 55.68
N SER A 16 -13.06 71.19 55.47
CA SER A 16 -14.06 70.42 54.69
C SER A 16 -13.87 70.50 53.17
N PHE A 17 -13.22 71.54 52.65
CA PHE A 17 -13.05 71.74 51.20
C PHE A 17 -11.91 70.90 50.59
N GLY A 18 -10.83 70.61 51.34
CA GLY A 18 -9.70 69.82 50.86
C GLY A 18 -10.04 68.33 50.65
N ILE A 19 -10.84 67.76 51.56
CA ILE A 19 -11.23 66.34 51.53
C ILE A 19 -12.15 66.03 50.34
N ILE A 20 -13.05 66.95 49.99
CA ILE A 20 -13.98 66.79 48.86
C ILE A 20 -13.22 66.88 47.51
N ALA A 21 -12.29 67.83 47.37
CA ALA A 21 -11.47 67.95 46.17
C ALA A 21 -10.55 66.74 45.95
N GLN A 22 -10.01 66.17 47.04
CA GLN A 22 -9.14 64.99 46.99
C GLN A 22 -9.93 63.71 46.67
N ARG A 23 -11.15 63.56 47.20
CA ARG A 23 -12.07 62.46 46.85
C ARG A 23 -12.53 62.53 45.39
N CYS A 24 -12.83 63.72 44.86
CA CYS A 24 -13.15 63.91 43.44
C CYS A 24 -11.98 63.55 42.51
N ARG A 25 -10.74 63.88 42.86
CA ARG A 25 -9.55 63.50 42.06
C ARG A 25 -9.29 62.00 42.06
N VAL A 26 -9.53 61.32 43.18
CA VAL A 26 -9.40 59.85 43.28
C VAL A 26 -10.51 59.17 42.48
N LEU A 27 -11.76 59.62 42.62
CA LEU A 27 -12.89 59.10 41.83
C LEU A 27 -12.70 59.34 40.33
N LEU A 28 -12.20 60.51 39.92
CA LEU A 28 -11.90 60.79 38.52
C LEU A 28 -10.77 59.90 37.98
N ARG A 29 -9.71 59.65 38.77
CA ARG A 29 -8.64 58.71 38.39
C ARG A 29 -9.13 57.27 38.31
N ILE A 30 -9.99 56.84 39.23
CA ILE A 30 -10.62 55.51 39.20
C ILE A 30 -11.54 55.39 37.99
N LEU A 31 -12.36 56.40 37.72
CA LEU A 31 -13.25 56.42 36.55
C LEU A 31 -12.46 56.42 35.24
N LEU A 32 -11.37 57.19 35.15
CA LEU A 32 -10.46 57.18 34.00
C LEU A 32 -9.77 55.82 33.85
N LEU A 33 -9.36 55.16 34.94
CA LEU A 33 -8.83 53.80 34.91
C LEU A 33 -9.87 52.80 34.42
N PHE A 34 -11.12 52.88 34.90
CA PHE A 34 -12.21 52.04 34.45
C PHE A 34 -12.57 52.27 32.99
N ILE A 35 -12.53 53.52 32.50
CA ILE A 35 -12.72 53.85 31.08
C ILE A 35 -11.56 53.30 30.23
N PHE A 36 -10.32 53.38 30.72
CA PHE A 36 -9.14 52.86 30.02
C PHE A 36 -9.10 51.32 29.98
N VAL A 37 -9.56 50.66 31.05
CA VAL A 37 -9.69 49.19 31.12
C VAL A 37 -10.90 48.72 30.31
N ALA A 38 -12.03 49.43 30.34
CA ALA A 38 -13.22 49.08 29.57
C ALA A 38 -13.03 49.27 28.05
N SER A 39 -12.17 50.21 27.63
CA SER A 39 -11.77 50.36 26.22
C SER A 39 -10.73 49.33 25.76
N ALA A 40 -10.09 48.61 26.70
CA ALA A 40 -9.11 47.57 26.40
C ALA A 40 -9.68 46.14 26.31
N THR A 41 -10.99 45.93 26.52
CA THR A 41 -11.60 44.58 26.56
C THR A 41 -12.08 44.03 25.22
N SER A 42 -12.12 44.84 24.16
CA SER A 42 -12.44 44.35 22.82
C SER A 42 -11.19 44.36 21.94
N VAL A 43 -10.57 43.19 21.80
CA VAL A 43 -9.54 42.97 20.78
C VAL A 43 -10.19 43.27 19.42
N PRO A 44 -9.66 44.23 18.63
CA PRO A 44 -10.25 44.57 17.35
C PRO A 44 -10.40 43.32 16.48
N PRO A 45 -11.50 43.17 15.71
CA PRO A 45 -11.70 42.00 14.84
C PRO A 45 -10.51 41.73 13.90
N CYS A 46 -9.77 42.78 13.49
CA CYS A 46 -8.55 42.65 12.70
C CYS A 46 -7.39 41.98 13.47
N ALA A 47 -7.20 42.31 14.75
CA ALA A 47 -6.19 41.70 15.61
C ALA A 47 -6.52 40.21 15.89
N LYS A 48 -7.79 39.89 16.09
CA LYS A 48 -8.25 38.48 16.22
C LYS A 48 -7.97 37.68 14.93
N LYS A 49 -8.32 38.23 13.75
CA LYS A 49 -8.02 37.61 12.44
C LYS A 49 -6.51 37.44 12.22
N TYR A 50 -5.70 38.41 12.62
CA TYR A 50 -4.25 38.36 12.51
C TYR A 50 -3.65 37.26 13.39
N CYS A 51 -4.06 37.17 14.67
CA CYS A 51 -3.61 36.10 15.57
C CYS A 51 -3.99 34.72 15.06
N VAL A 52 -5.22 34.54 14.55
CA VAL A 52 -5.65 33.28 13.92
C VAL A 52 -4.78 32.94 12.71
N ARG A 53 -4.46 33.92 11.85
CA ARG A 53 -3.60 33.67 10.68
C ARG A 53 -2.17 33.29 11.09
N LEU A 54 -1.63 33.90 12.14
CA LEU A 54 -0.32 33.53 12.69
C LEU A 54 -0.34 32.13 13.29
N SER A 55 -1.37 31.78 14.08
CA SER A 55 -1.49 30.43 14.64
C SER A 55 -1.67 29.39 13.54
N SER A 56 -2.51 29.65 12.52
CA SER A 56 -2.65 28.75 11.37
C SER A 56 -1.34 28.56 10.60
N ARG A 57 -0.57 29.63 10.37
CA ARG A 57 0.76 29.51 9.73
C ARG A 57 1.73 28.68 10.56
N LYS A 58 1.67 28.77 11.89
CA LYS A 58 2.50 27.98 12.78
C LYS A 58 2.11 26.50 12.69
N ILE A 59 0.82 26.19 12.80
CA ILE A 59 0.30 24.82 12.69
C ILE A 59 0.65 24.21 11.33
N ILE A 60 0.44 24.91 10.21
CA ILE A 60 0.80 24.41 8.87
C ILE A 60 2.30 24.12 8.76
N LYS A 61 3.16 24.94 9.37
CA LYS A 61 4.61 24.68 9.39
C LYS A 61 4.96 23.46 10.23
N GLU A 62 4.31 23.30 11.38
CA GLU A 62 4.50 22.13 12.26
C GLU A 62 4.04 20.85 11.55
N GLU A 63 2.83 20.84 10.97
CA GLU A 63 2.31 19.72 10.17
C GLU A 63 3.24 19.36 9.00
N ASN A 64 3.71 20.36 8.25
CA ASN A 64 4.66 20.14 7.15
C ASN A 64 6.04 19.66 7.61
N SER A 65 6.44 19.96 8.86
CA SER A 65 7.70 19.47 9.42
C SER A 65 7.60 18.04 9.96
N LEU A 66 6.38 17.60 10.31
CA LEU A 66 6.09 16.26 10.81
C LEU A 66 5.73 15.28 9.68
N SER A 67 5.36 15.79 8.51
CA SER A 67 5.05 14.95 7.36
C SER A 67 6.31 14.26 6.80
N PHE A 68 6.12 13.04 6.28
CA PHE A 68 7.20 12.31 5.64
C PHE A 68 7.73 13.07 4.43
N GLY A 69 9.07 13.14 4.27
CA GLY A 69 9.69 13.81 3.13
C GLY A 69 10.09 15.27 3.35
N GLY A 70 10.17 15.75 4.60
CA GLY A 70 10.73 17.07 4.98
C GLY A 70 12.24 17.24 4.72
N VAL A 71 12.73 16.69 3.60
CA VAL A 71 14.14 16.72 3.19
C VAL A 71 14.44 18.05 2.49
N PRO A 72 15.59 18.69 2.74
CA PRO A 72 15.99 19.89 2.02
C PRO A 72 16.13 19.63 0.52
N LEU A 73 15.39 20.38 -0.30
CA LEU A 73 15.48 20.31 -1.76
C LEU A 73 16.49 21.31 -2.33
N GLY A 74 17.34 20.82 -3.22
CA GLY A 74 18.23 21.62 -4.05
C GLY A 74 17.46 22.49 -5.06
N ARG A 75 18.18 23.35 -5.78
CA ARG A 75 17.56 24.33 -6.69
C ARG A 75 16.74 23.65 -7.80
N LYS A 76 17.29 22.61 -8.44
CA LYS A 76 16.61 21.89 -9.54
C LYS A 76 15.37 21.12 -9.06
N GLU A 77 15.49 20.42 -7.94
CA GLU A 77 14.40 19.65 -7.33
C GLU A 77 13.25 20.57 -6.90
N ARG A 78 13.58 21.74 -6.32
CA ARG A 78 12.58 22.73 -5.94
C ARG A 78 11.82 23.25 -7.14
N LEU A 79 12.51 23.55 -8.26
CA LEU A 79 11.87 23.98 -9.50
C LEU A 79 10.97 22.88 -10.08
N LEU A 80 11.46 21.64 -10.14
CA LEU A 80 10.68 20.48 -10.56
C LEU A 80 9.41 20.32 -9.71
N GLN A 81 9.56 20.37 -8.39
CA GLN A 81 8.46 20.24 -7.44
C GLN A 81 7.43 21.38 -7.60
N SER A 82 7.88 22.63 -7.62
CA SER A 82 6.98 23.80 -7.60
C SER A 82 6.34 24.10 -8.95
N SER A 83 7.05 23.85 -10.03
CA SER A 83 6.65 24.29 -11.38
C SER A 83 6.06 23.18 -12.23
N ILE A 84 6.29 21.91 -11.88
CA ILE A 84 5.83 20.76 -12.67
C ILE A 84 4.95 19.85 -11.80
N LEU A 85 5.50 19.23 -10.75
CA LEU A 85 4.77 18.19 -10.00
C LEU A 85 3.58 18.70 -9.21
N ALA A 86 3.74 19.80 -8.46
CA ALA A 86 2.65 20.35 -7.66
C ALA A 86 1.48 20.85 -8.53
N PRO A 87 1.71 21.59 -9.65
CA PRO A 87 0.65 21.93 -10.59
C PRO A 87 -0.05 20.72 -11.20
N MET A 88 0.70 19.73 -11.72
CA MET A 88 0.12 18.52 -12.31
C MET A 88 -0.77 17.77 -11.33
N LYS A 89 -0.29 17.59 -10.09
CA LYS A 89 -1.09 16.96 -9.02
C LYS A 89 -2.34 17.77 -8.68
N ALA A 90 -2.24 19.10 -8.61
CA ALA A 90 -3.37 19.95 -8.30
C ALA A 90 -4.46 19.89 -9.38
N GLU A 91 -4.06 19.90 -10.66
CA GLU A 91 -4.97 19.74 -11.79
C GLU A 91 -5.67 18.39 -11.75
N GLU A 92 -4.92 17.29 -11.58
CA GLU A 92 -5.50 15.96 -11.54
C GLU A 92 -6.47 15.78 -10.36
N LEU A 93 -6.17 16.33 -9.18
CA LEU A 93 -7.08 16.32 -8.03
C LEU A 93 -8.40 17.06 -8.31
N LEU A 94 -8.39 18.07 -9.18
CA LEU A 94 -9.59 18.81 -9.56
C LEU A 94 -10.42 18.07 -10.62
N THR A 95 -9.78 17.25 -11.45
CA THR A 95 -10.42 16.48 -12.53
C THR A 95 -10.68 15.02 -12.17
N TYR A 96 -10.29 14.57 -10.97
CA TYR A 96 -10.34 13.17 -10.58
C TYR A 96 -11.77 12.64 -10.53
N ASP A 97 -12.04 11.61 -11.32
CA ASP A 97 -13.36 10.96 -11.45
C ASP A 97 -13.45 9.61 -10.72
N GLY A 98 -12.40 9.24 -9.96
CA GLY A 98 -12.34 7.96 -9.25
C GLY A 98 -11.67 6.83 -10.04
N ILE A 99 -11.24 7.05 -11.28
CA ILE A 99 -10.63 6.02 -12.12
C ILE A 99 -9.12 6.32 -12.28
N SER A 100 -8.29 5.35 -11.87
CA SER A 100 -6.85 5.39 -12.17
C SER A 100 -6.66 5.34 -13.68
N ASN A 101 -6.12 6.42 -14.23
CA ASN A 101 -5.97 6.58 -15.67
C ASN A 101 -4.50 6.46 -16.05
N ASN A 102 -4.16 5.43 -16.81
CA ASN A 102 -2.82 5.27 -17.40
C ASN A 102 -2.42 6.46 -18.30
N LYS A 103 -3.36 7.34 -18.68
CA LYS A 103 -3.08 8.58 -19.44
C LYS A 103 -2.76 9.80 -18.58
N SER A 104 -2.79 9.68 -17.25
CA SER A 104 -2.42 10.79 -16.37
C SER A 104 -0.95 11.16 -16.56
N ASP A 105 -0.67 12.43 -16.85
CA ASP A 105 0.70 12.92 -17.00
C ASP A 105 1.49 12.75 -15.69
N LEU A 106 0.82 12.88 -14.53
CA LEU A 106 1.44 12.61 -13.23
C LEU A 106 1.80 11.14 -13.09
N PHE A 107 0.93 10.23 -13.48
CA PHE A 107 1.23 8.79 -13.47
C PHE A 107 2.41 8.46 -14.40
N GLN A 108 2.41 9.03 -15.61
CA GLN A 108 3.53 8.87 -16.56
C GLN A 108 4.84 9.44 -16.02
N PHE A 109 4.78 10.52 -15.24
CA PHE A 109 5.95 11.04 -14.52
C PHE A 109 6.42 10.07 -13.43
N ILE A 110 5.50 9.57 -12.59
CA ILE A 110 5.81 8.65 -11.47
C ILE A 110 6.43 7.34 -11.99
N ARG A 111 5.97 6.84 -13.14
CA ARG A 111 6.58 5.68 -13.81
C ARG A 111 8.06 5.86 -14.08
N LYS A 112 8.49 7.08 -14.47
CA LYS A 112 9.88 7.40 -14.76
C LYS A 112 10.73 7.60 -13.50
N MET A 113 10.14 7.81 -12.32
CA MET A 113 10.90 8.01 -11.09
C MET A 113 11.67 6.75 -10.69
N PRO A 114 12.92 6.85 -10.22
CA PRO A 114 13.64 5.72 -9.66
C PRO A 114 13.03 5.37 -8.30
N LYS A 115 12.23 4.31 -8.27
CA LYS A 115 11.46 3.92 -7.08
C LYS A 115 12.29 3.18 -6.04
N GLY A 116 13.55 2.89 -6.36
CA GLY A 116 14.45 2.16 -5.47
C GLY A 116 14.15 0.67 -5.53
N GLY A 117 13.58 0.10 -4.46
CA GLY A 117 13.26 -1.32 -4.42
C GLY A 117 11.84 -1.61 -3.94
N ASP A 118 11.26 -2.69 -4.45
CA ASP A 118 10.01 -3.26 -3.96
C ASP A 118 10.32 -4.28 -2.85
N LEU A 119 9.93 -3.95 -1.62
CA LEU A 119 10.25 -4.75 -0.43
C LEU A 119 9.07 -5.62 0.03
N HIS A 120 7.97 -5.65 -0.73
CA HIS A 120 6.81 -6.46 -0.42
C HIS A 120 6.11 -6.91 -1.69
N ILE A 121 6.61 -7.99 -2.27
CA ILE A 121 5.96 -8.64 -3.40
C ILE A 121 5.89 -10.15 -3.19
N HIS A 122 4.85 -10.78 -3.72
CA HIS A 122 4.70 -12.23 -3.72
C HIS A 122 5.06 -12.76 -5.11
N ASP A 123 5.83 -13.85 -5.13
CA ASP A 123 6.35 -14.51 -6.33
C ASP A 123 5.29 -14.75 -7.43
N ILE A 124 4.12 -15.27 -7.07
CA ILE A 124 3.04 -15.61 -8.02
C ILE A 124 2.17 -14.41 -8.44
N SER A 125 2.46 -13.20 -7.95
CA SER A 125 1.71 -11.98 -8.25
C SER A 125 2.59 -10.86 -8.81
N MET A 126 3.71 -11.20 -9.44
CA MET A 126 4.67 -10.22 -9.96
C MET A 126 4.41 -9.81 -11.41
N VAL A 127 3.73 -10.65 -12.18
CA VAL A 127 3.62 -10.51 -13.64
C VAL A 127 2.21 -10.13 -14.07
N ASN A 128 2.11 -9.28 -15.10
CA ASN A 128 0.85 -8.98 -15.76
C ASN A 128 0.14 -10.27 -16.25
N ILE A 129 -1.08 -10.51 -15.75
CA ILE A 129 -1.86 -11.70 -16.09
C ILE A 129 -2.15 -11.84 -17.59
N ARG A 130 -2.22 -10.74 -18.35
CA ARG A 130 -2.37 -10.82 -19.81
C ARG A 130 -1.16 -11.48 -20.46
N TRP A 131 0.03 -11.16 -19.99
CA TRP A 131 1.27 -11.80 -20.43
C TRP A 131 1.32 -13.27 -20.00
N VAL A 132 0.91 -13.57 -18.76
CA VAL A 132 0.82 -14.97 -18.28
C VAL A 132 -0.05 -15.81 -19.20
N ILE A 133 -1.20 -15.27 -19.61
CA ILE A 133 -2.11 -15.96 -20.54
C ILE A 133 -1.45 -16.09 -21.91
N SER A 134 -0.99 -15.01 -22.53
CA SER A 134 -0.47 -15.04 -23.90
C SER A 134 0.80 -15.87 -24.06
N GLU A 135 1.65 -15.93 -23.03
CA GLU A 135 2.92 -16.65 -23.10
C GLU A 135 2.83 -18.04 -22.49
N LEU A 136 2.43 -18.16 -21.22
CA LEU A 136 2.50 -19.45 -20.53
C LEU A 136 1.40 -20.38 -21.00
N THR A 137 0.17 -19.90 -21.18
CA THR A 137 -0.94 -20.78 -21.57
C THR A 137 -0.92 -21.21 -23.04
N TYR A 138 0.02 -20.67 -23.83
CA TYR A 138 0.28 -21.06 -25.22
C TYR A 138 1.45 -22.05 -25.36
N LEU A 139 2.18 -22.32 -24.28
CA LEU A 139 3.20 -23.36 -24.27
C LEU A 139 2.56 -24.75 -24.50
N PRO A 140 3.27 -25.68 -25.17
CA PRO A 140 2.76 -27.00 -25.45
C PRO A 140 2.53 -27.82 -24.16
N ASN A 141 1.79 -28.92 -24.29
CA ASN A 141 1.60 -29.91 -23.23
C ASN A 141 0.93 -29.35 -21.96
N LEU A 142 0.19 -28.24 -22.07
CA LEU A 142 -0.58 -27.67 -20.98
C LEU A 142 -1.99 -28.27 -20.93
N TYR A 143 -2.33 -28.80 -19.75
CA TYR A 143 -3.66 -29.26 -19.41
C TYR A 143 -4.26 -28.36 -18.35
N TYR A 144 -5.58 -28.21 -18.38
CA TYR A 144 -6.33 -27.55 -17.33
C TYR A 144 -7.52 -28.40 -16.88
N CYS A 145 -8.04 -28.08 -15.72
CA CYS A 145 -9.11 -28.83 -15.10
C CYS A 145 -9.92 -27.90 -14.18
N ASP A 146 -11.25 -27.99 -14.20
CA ASP A 146 -12.11 -27.23 -13.29
C ASP A 146 -12.13 -27.87 -11.89
N THR A 147 -11.91 -27.05 -10.87
CA THR A 147 -12.02 -27.49 -9.47
C THR A 147 -13.48 -27.73 -9.10
N LYS A 148 -13.72 -28.63 -8.13
CA LYS A 148 -15.05 -28.92 -7.57
C LYS A 148 -15.96 -27.69 -7.42
N GLY A 149 -17.02 -27.66 -8.21
CA GLY A 149 -17.99 -26.56 -8.29
C GLY A 149 -17.69 -25.50 -9.35
N GLY A 150 -16.78 -25.76 -10.29
CA GLY A 150 -16.50 -24.94 -11.47
C GLY A 150 -15.97 -23.53 -11.20
N LYS A 151 -15.52 -23.23 -9.98
CA LYS A 151 -15.15 -21.86 -9.57
C LYS A 151 -13.76 -21.47 -10.04
N PHE A 152 -12.79 -22.35 -9.90
CA PHE A 152 -11.40 -22.12 -10.28
C PHE A 152 -10.91 -23.20 -11.23
N VAL A 153 -9.78 -22.93 -11.86
CA VAL A 153 -9.11 -23.85 -12.77
C VAL A 153 -7.75 -24.20 -12.18
N ARG A 154 -7.29 -25.42 -12.40
CA ARG A 154 -5.93 -25.86 -12.08
C ARG A 154 -5.21 -26.17 -13.38
N TYR A 155 -3.89 -25.98 -13.38
CA TYR A 155 -3.06 -26.21 -14.56
C TYR A 155 -2.00 -27.27 -14.30
N ARG A 156 -1.58 -27.95 -15.36
CA ARG A 156 -0.43 -28.84 -15.34
C ARG A 156 0.21 -28.96 -16.71
N TYR A 157 1.51 -28.68 -16.79
CA TYR A 157 2.31 -29.12 -17.92
C TYR A 157 2.63 -30.60 -17.75
N SER A 158 2.37 -31.41 -18.77
CA SER A 158 2.56 -32.86 -18.69
C SER A 158 2.73 -33.46 -20.07
N ASP A 159 3.67 -34.39 -20.26
CA ASP A 159 3.87 -35.03 -21.57
C ASP A 159 2.68 -35.91 -21.99
N ASN A 160 1.92 -36.41 -21.01
CA ASN A 160 0.67 -37.13 -21.22
C ASN A 160 -0.44 -36.50 -20.37
N ALA A 161 -1.70 -36.65 -20.79
CA ALA A 161 -2.84 -36.21 -20.00
C ALA A 161 -2.74 -36.77 -18.56
N PRO A 162 -2.72 -35.91 -17.52
CA PRO A 162 -2.59 -36.40 -16.15
C PRO A 162 -3.80 -37.25 -15.74
N GLU A 163 -3.59 -38.15 -14.78
CA GLU A 163 -4.67 -38.92 -14.19
C GLU A 163 -5.67 -38.01 -13.47
N ARG A 164 -6.92 -38.48 -13.33
CA ARG A 164 -7.96 -37.75 -12.62
C ARG A 164 -7.59 -37.61 -11.15
N GLU A 165 -7.63 -36.37 -10.65
CA GLU A 165 -7.39 -36.06 -9.24
C GLU A 165 -8.69 -35.67 -8.53
N ASP A 166 -8.79 -35.96 -7.24
CA ASP A 166 -10.03 -35.81 -6.45
C ASP A 166 -10.59 -34.38 -6.39
N PHE A 167 -9.75 -33.37 -6.57
CA PHE A 167 -10.18 -31.97 -6.55
C PHE A 167 -10.71 -31.50 -7.91
N CYS A 168 -10.49 -32.28 -8.97
CA CYS A 168 -10.96 -31.99 -10.31
C CYS A 168 -12.37 -32.55 -10.51
N ASP A 169 -13.28 -31.73 -11.06
CA ASP A 169 -14.64 -32.18 -11.36
C ASP A 169 -14.62 -33.29 -12.44
N ASP A 170 -13.88 -33.05 -13.53
CA ASP A 170 -13.78 -33.91 -14.71
C ASP A 170 -12.34 -34.44 -14.93
N SER A 171 -12.05 -34.92 -16.14
CA SER A 171 -10.67 -35.23 -16.56
C SER A 171 -9.89 -33.96 -16.90
N TRP A 172 -8.56 -34.06 -16.90
CA TRP A 172 -7.70 -33.02 -17.45
C TRP A 172 -7.98 -32.81 -18.95
N ILE A 173 -8.10 -31.56 -19.36
CA ILE A 173 -8.42 -31.16 -20.74
C ILE A 173 -7.22 -30.42 -21.32
N SER A 174 -6.85 -30.74 -22.57
CA SER A 174 -5.81 -30.01 -23.29
C SER A 174 -6.23 -28.56 -23.51
N VAL A 175 -5.41 -27.63 -23.01
CA VAL A 175 -5.64 -26.18 -23.20
C VAL A 175 -5.64 -25.82 -24.68
N LYS A 176 -4.75 -26.45 -25.46
CA LYS A 176 -4.65 -26.22 -26.90
C LYS A 176 -5.94 -26.61 -27.62
N GLU A 177 -6.41 -27.84 -27.41
CA GLU A 177 -7.60 -28.36 -28.08
C GLU A 177 -8.85 -27.56 -27.68
N ARG A 178 -8.96 -27.23 -26.38
CA ARG A 178 -10.09 -26.45 -25.89
C ARG A 178 -10.10 -25.03 -26.45
N ARG A 179 -8.93 -24.40 -26.58
CA ARG A 179 -8.80 -23.07 -27.20
C ARG A 179 -9.18 -23.10 -28.68
N GLU A 180 -8.83 -24.17 -29.40
CA GLU A 180 -9.23 -24.37 -30.80
C GLU A 180 -10.75 -24.55 -30.96
N GLU A 181 -11.40 -25.22 -30.00
CA GLU A 181 -12.85 -25.45 -30.00
C GLU A 181 -13.67 -24.19 -29.69
N ILE A 182 -13.29 -23.44 -28.64
CA ILE A 182 -14.03 -22.25 -28.18
C ILE A 182 -13.68 -21.02 -29.01
N GLY A 183 -12.43 -20.92 -29.47
CA GLY A 183 -11.84 -19.70 -30.03
C GLY A 183 -10.93 -18.99 -29.01
N PRO A 184 -9.79 -18.45 -29.46
CA PRO A 184 -8.76 -17.91 -28.57
C PRO A 184 -9.24 -16.71 -27.74
N GLU A 185 -10.03 -15.80 -28.32
CA GLU A 185 -10.48 -14.59 -27.62
C GLU A 185 -11.39 -14.92 -26.42
N ASP A 186 -12.41 -15.76 -26.63
CA ASP A 186 -13.36 -16.13 -25.59
C ASP A 186 -12.72 -17.01 -24.52
N PHE A 187 -11.84 -17.92 -24.93
CA PHE A 187 -11.15 -18.79 -23.99
C PHE A 187 -10.14 -18.03 -23.14
N ASP A 188 -9.29 -17.18 -23.74
CA ASP A 188 -8.31 -16.39 -23.00
C ASP A 188 -9.00 -15.37 -22.07
N LYS A 189 -10.17 -14.83 -22.47
CA LYS A 189 -11.00 -14.01 -21.58
C LYS A 189 -11.49 -14.81 -20.36
N MET A 190 -11.93 -16.05 -20.56
CA MET A 190 -12.33 -16.92 -19.45
C MET A 190 -11.16 -17.17 -18.50
N LEU A 191 -9.95 -17.46 -19.00
CA LEU A 191 -8.76 -17.63 -18.16
C LEU A 191 -8.43 -16.35 -17.39
N TYR A 192 -8.52 -15.18 -18.04
CA TYR A 192 -8.31 -13.88 -17.40
C TYR A 192 -9.27 -13.66 -16.24
N ASP A 193 -10.55 -13.93 -16.43
CA ASP A 193 -11.57 -13.78 -15.38
C ASP A 193 -11.31 -14.76 -14.21
N LYS A 194 -10.71 -15.94 -14.47
CA LYS A 194 -10.31 -16.89 -13.41
C LYS A 194 -9.08 -16.42 -12.64
N MET A 195 -8.07 -15.84 -13.30
CA MET A 195 -6.80 -15.42 -12.70
C MET A 195 -6.80 -14.01 -12.10
N THR A 196 -7.86 -13.22 -12.31
CA THR A 196 -7.96 -11.85 -11.79
C THR A 196 -9.08 -11.67 -10.78
N MET A 197 -9.00 -10.56 -10.03
CA MET A 197 -10.05 -10.10 -9.13
C MET A 197 -10.80 -8.91 -9.73
N ASP A 198 -12.09 -8.80 -9.40
CA ASP A 198 -12.92 -7.64 -9.62
C ASP A 198 -13.25 -6.95 -8.28
N ASN A 199 -14.25 -6.08 -8.24
CA ASN A 199 -14.66 -5.35 -7.04
C ASN A 199 -15.99 -5.85 -6.43
N LYS A 200 -16.46 -7.04 -6.79
CA LYS A 200 -17.84 -7.50 -6.51
C LYS A 200 -17.88 -8.65 -5.50
N TYR A 201 -17.33 -8.45 -4.32
CA TYR A 201 -17.29 -9.48 -3.27
C TYR A 201 -18.12 -9.13 -2.04
N GLN A 202 -18.95 -10.07 -1.60
CA GLN A 202 -19.72 -9.96 -0.36
C GLN A 202 -18.84 -10.34 0.85
N GLY A 203 -18.10 -9.35 1.34
CA GLY A 203 -17.26 -9.48 2.54
C GLY A 203 -15.88 -10.08 2.28
N ALA A 204 -15.04 -10.02 3.32
CA ALA A 204 -13.62 -10.38 3.23
C ALA A 204 -13.42 -11.86 2.85
N GLN A 205 -14.27 -12.78 3.33
CA GLN A 205 -14.12 -14.20 3.03
C GLN A 205 -14.35 -14.52 1.55
N ALA A 206 -15.36 -13.91 0.92
CA ALA A 206 -15.62 -14.10 -0.49
C ALA A 206 -14.46 -13.56 -1.35
N ALA A 207 -13.92 -12.39 -0.98
CA ALA A 207 -12.74 -11.82 -1.61
C ALA A 207 -11.51 -12.72 -1.45
N TRP A 208 -11.25 -13.24 -0.23
CA TRP A 208 -10.15 -14.17 0.04
C TRP A 208 -10.27 -15.46 -0.76
N ASN A 209 -11.46 -16.06 -0.85
CA ASN A 209 -11.66 -17.28 -1.63
C ASN A 209 -11.32 -17.04 -3.11
N LYS A 210 -11.76 -15.91 -3.68
CA LYS A 210 -11.45 -15.55 -5.07
C LYS A 210 -9.97 -15.23 -5.25
N PHE A 211 -9.37 -14.45 -4.36
CA PHE A 211 -7.94 -14.15 -4.36
C PHE A 211 -7.11 -15.43 -4.37
N SER A 212 -7.33 -16.33 -3.40
CA SER A 212 -6.57 -17.58 -3.29
C SER A 212 -6.70 -18.45 -4.54
N GLY A 213 -7.92 -18.65 -5.04
CA GLY A 213 -8.12 -19.45 -6.25
C GLY A 213 -7.51 -18.82 -7.50
N SER A 214 -7.47 -17.49 -7.60
CA SER A 214 -6.82 -16.78 -8.70
C SER A 214 -5.30 -16.89 -8.67
N ILE A 215 -4.67 -16.78 -7.49
CA ILE A 215 -3.21 -16.91 -7.37
C ILE A 215 -2.75 -18.37 -7.48
N ASP A 216 -3.55 -19.35 -7.04
CA ASP A 216 -3.24 -20.78 -7.22
C ASP A 216 -3.15 -21.14 -8.72
N CYS A 217 -4.01 -20.56 -9.56
CA CYS A 217 -3.95 -20.72 -11.02
C CYS A 217 -2.58 -20.29 -11.58
N VAL A 218 -2.08 -19.14 -11.15
CA VAL A 218 -0.78 -18.61 -11.60
C VAL A 218 0.36 -19.44 -11.02
N GLY A 219 0.23 -19.89 -9.77
CA GLY A 219 1.18 -20.77 -9.11
C GLY A 219 1.39 -22.08 -9.88
N ASP A 220 0.33 -22.72 -10.37
CA ASP A 220 0.44 -23.95 -11.18
C ASP A 220 1.26 -23.74 -12.46
N LEU A 221 1.09 -22.58 -13.11
CA LEU A 221 1.83 -22.23 -14.33
C LEU A 221 3.28 -21.89 -14.01
N MET A 222 3.51 -21.05 -13.00
CA MET A 222 4.83 -20.59 -12.59
C MET A 222 5.69 -21.72 -12.03
N TYR A 223 5.16 -22.56 -11.14
CA TYR A 223 5.90 -23.67 -10.50
C TYR A 223 5.97 -24.93 -11.37
N SER A 224 6.25 -24.71 -12.65
CA SER A 224 6.49 -25.75 -13.63
C SER A 224 7.83 -25.54 -14.30
N GLU A 225 8.43 -26.61 -14.78
CA GLU A 225 9.71 -26.54 -15.50
C GLU A 225 9.62 -25.64 -16.74
N SER A 226 8.49 -25.71 -17.45
CA SER A 226 8.24 -24.90 -18.65
C SER A 226 7.95 -23.43 -18.33
N GLY A 227 7.24 -23.15 -17.25
CA GLY A 227 6.76 -21.80 -16.93
C GLY A 227 7.67 -20.97 -16.02
N PHE A 228 8.48 -21.60 -15.17
CA PHE A 228 9.24 -20.89 -14.11
C PHE A 228 10.17 -19.82 -14.66
N ARG A 229 11.08 -20.20 -15.56
CA ARG A 229 12.09 -19.28 -16.10
C ARG A 229 11.48 -18.11 -16.87
N PRO A 230 10.57 -18.31 -17.85
CA PRO A 230 9.96 -17.20 -18.56
C PRO A 230 9.15 -16.29 -17.63
N TYR A 231 8.38 -16.85 -16.68
CA TYR A 231 7.62 -16.07 -15.71
C TYR A 231 8.53 -15.17 -14.86
N PHE A 232 9.54 -15.75 -14.20
CA PHE A 232 10.35 -14.98 -13.27
C PHE A 232 11.27 -13.98 -14.01
N LYS A 233 11.73 -14.30 -15.22
CA LYS A 233 12.42 -13.33 -16.07
C LYS A 233 11.51 -12.14 -16.41
N GLN A 234 10.26 -12.39 -16.81
CA GLN A 234 9.29 -11.33 -17.07
C GLN A 234 8.99 -10.49 -15.82
N ALA A 235 8.88 -11.11 -14.65
CA ALA A 235 8.67 -10.41 -13.38
C ALA A 235 9.77 -9.35 -13.13
N LEU A 236 11.03 -9.72 -13.37
CA LEU A 236 12.17 -8.79 -13.24
C LEU A 236 12.15 -7.73 -14.34
N THR A 237 11.76 -8.09 -15.57
CA THR A 237 11.57 -7.14 -16.68
C THR A 237 10.54 -6.06 -16.32
N GLU A 238 9.35 -6.44 -15.85
CA GLU A 238 8.28 -5.50 -15.52
C GLU A 238 8.67 -4.57 -14.37
N ALA A 239 9.35 -5.09 -13.35
CA ALA A 239 9.89 -4.26 -12.26
C ALA A 239 10.92 -3.25 -12.79
N TYR A 240 11.85 -3.70 -13.64
CA TYR A 240 12.89 -2.85 -14.21
C TYR A 240 12.32 -1.77 -15.15
N GLU A 241 11.33 -2.12 -15.96
CA GLU A 241 10.60 -1.18 -16.83
C GLU A 241 9.80 -0.12 -16.05
N ASP A 242 9.40 -0.44 -14.82
CA ASP A 242 8.85 0.53 -13.87
C ASP A 242 9.95 1.19 -13.01
N ASN A 243 11.21 1.13 -13.40
CA ASN A 243 12.33 1.78 -12.70
C ASN A 243 12.44 1.39 -11.21
N VAL A 244 12.09 0.12 -10.92
CA VAL A 244 12.38 -0.57 -9.66
C VAL A 244 13.64 -1.39 -9.90
N LEU A 245 14.67 -1.12 -9.10
CA LEU A 245 16.01 -1.66 -9.32
C LEU A 245 16.36 -2.82 -8.38
N TYR A 246 15.52 -3.10 -7.38
CA TYR A 246 15.73 -4.16 -6.39
C TYR A 246 14.39 -4.74 -5.94
N VAL A 247 14.32 -6.05 -5.68
CA VAL A 247 13.08 -6.70 -5.18
C VAL A 247 13.34 -7.65 -4.02
N GLU A 248 12.47 -7.65 -3.02
CA GLU A 248 12.40 -8.68 -1.97
C GLU A 248 11.15 -9.53 -2.16
N VAL A 249 11.35 -10.71 -2.74
CA VAL A 249 10.29 -11.62 -3.14
C VAL A 249 9.93 -12.55 -2.00
N ARG A 250 8.68 -12.50 -1.58
CA ARG A 250 8.09 -13.42 -0.61
C ARG A 250 7.60 -14.66 -1.35
N THR A 251 8.15 -15.82 -0.98
CA THR A 251 7.86 -17.09 -1.64
C THR A 251 7.66 -18.24 -0.66
N LEU A 252 6.74 -19.14 -0.98
CA LEU A 252 6.61 -20.45 -0.32
C LEU A 252 7.74 -21.42 -0.72
N MET A 253 8.53 -21.06 -1.73
CA MET A 253 9.52 -21.93 -2.38
C MET A 253 8.90 -23.28 -2.75
N SER A 254 7.74 -23.24 -3.42
CA SER A 254 7.06 -24.46 -3.84
C SER A 254 7.95 -25.28 -4.79
N PRO A 255 7.86 -26.63 -4.77
CA PRO A 255 8.55 -27.47 -5.73
C PRO A 255 8.17 -27.11 -7.17
N ILE A 256 9.16 -26.88 -8.02
CA ILE A 256 8.95 -26.82 -9.47
C ILE A 256 8.70 -28.26 -9.96
N VAL A 257 7.69 -28.44 -10.81
CA VAL A 257 7.30 -29.75 -11.34
C VAL A 257 7.69 -29.88 -12.81
N SER A 258 8.36 -30.96 -13.19
CA SER A 258 8.68 -31.27 -14.59
C SER A 258 7.46 -31.82 -15.34
N ASN A 259 7.53 -31.84 -16.68
CA ASN A 259 6.46 -32.41 -17.50
C ASN A 259 6.29 -33.94 -17.29
N SER A 260 7.27 -34.61 -16.71
CA SER A 260 7.19 -36.03 -16.33
C SER A 260 6.55 -36.25 -14.96
N GLY A 261 6.30 -35.18 -14.19
CA GLY A 261 5.76 -35.23 -12.84
C GLY A 261 6.80 -35.24 -11.72
N GLU A 262 8.11 -35.25 -12.04
CA GLU A 262 9.18 -35.09 -11.06
C GLU A 262 9.06 -33.74 -10.34
N ARG A 263 9.22 -33.76 -9.01
CA ARG A 263 9.20 -32.56 -8.17
C ARG A 263 10.60 -32.22 -7.70
N PHE A 264 11.11 -31.06 -8.10
CA PHE A 264 12.41 -30.57 -7.65
C PHE A 264 12.39 -30.15 -6.17
N SER A 265 13.55 -30.21 -5.51
CA SER A 265 13.67 -29.79 -4.11
C SER A 265 13.50 -28.27 -3.95
N ARG A 266 13.31 -27.80 -2.72
CA ARG A 266 13.18 -26.35 -2.45
C ARG A 266 14.49 -25.61 -2.70
N GLU A 267 15.60 -26.23 -2.36
CA GLU A 267 16.96 -25.73 -2.62
C GLU A 267 17.18 -25.55 -4.11
N GLU A 268 16.69 -26.51 -4.90
CA GLU A 268 16.74 -26.49 -6.35
C GLU A 268 15.81 -25.39 -6.94
N THR A 269 14.61 -25.19 -6.40
CA THR A 269 13.76 -24.04 -6.74
C THR A 269 14.47 -22.71 -6.44
N LEU A 270 15.07 -22.56 -5.26
CA LEU A 270 15.83 -21.35 -4.87
C LEU A 270 17.03 -21.13 -5.80
N ARG A 271 17.75 -22.19 -6.17
CA ARG A 271 18.87 -22.12 -7.12
C ARG A 271 18.42 -21.50 -8.44
N ARG A 272 17.29 -21.96 -9.00
CA ARG A 272 16.74 -21.41 -10.25
C ARG A 272 16.34 -19.93 -10.14
N PHE A 273 15.76 -19.52 -9.00
CA PHE A 273 15.51 -18.10 -8.73
C PHE A 273 16.79 -17.26 -8.76
N ILE A 274 17.86 -17.74 -8.12
CA ILE A 274 19.17 -17.06 -8.09
C ILE A 274 19.78 -17.00 -9.49
N GLU A 275 19.71 -18.07 -10.27
CA GLU A 275 20.24 -18.14 -11.63
C GLU A 275 19.59 -17.10 -12.54
N VAL A 276 18.25 -17.08 -12.60
CA VAL A 276 17.51 -16.09 -13.40
C VAL A 276 17.81 -14.66 -12.94
N THR A 277 17.96 -14.44 -11.63
CA THR A 277 18.34 -13.12 -11.10
C THR A 277 19.73 -12.69 -11.56
N ASN A 278 20.71 -13.59 -11.54
CA ASN A 278 22.08 -13.28 -11.94
C ASN A 278 22.16 -13.03 -13.45
N GLU A 279 21.53 -13.89 -14.26
CA GLU A 279 21.41 -13.69 -15.72
C GLU A 279 20.78 -12.32 -16.03
N PHE A 280 19.69 -11.97 -15.35
CA PHE A 280 19.01 -10.70 -15.58
C PHE A 280 19.89 -9.49 -15.21
N LYS A 281 20.70 -9.59 -14.15
CA LYS A 281 21.67 -8.52 -13.77
C LYS A 281 22.77 -8.36 -14.80
N GLU A 282 23.27 -9.45 -15.38
CA GLU A 282 24.27 -9.41 -16.44
C GLU A 282 23.71 -8.73 -17.70
N GLU A 283 22.46 -9.02 -18.04
CA GLU A 283 21.73 -8.37 -19.14
C GLU A 283 21.35 -6.91 -18.84
N ASN A 284 21.20 -6.53 -17.57
CA ASN A 284 20.74 -5.21 -17.13
C ASN A 284 21.63 -4.62 -16.02
N PRO A 285 22.77 -3.98 -16.34
CA PRO A 285 23.73 -3.49 -15.36
C PRO A 285 23.20 -2.47 -14.33
N GLY A 286 22.05 -1.84 -14.59
CA GLY A 286 21.37 -0.93 -13.65
C GLY A 286 20.53 -1.65 -12.59
N PHE A 287 20.23 -2.94 -12.77
CA PHE A 287 19.46 -3.73 -11.83
C PHE A 287 20.34 -4.24 -10.69
N ILE A 288 19.94 -3.98 -9.44
CA ILE A 288 20.71 -4.32 -8.23
C ILE A 288 20.58 -5.81 -7.92
N GLY A 289 19.38 -6.37 -8.04
CA GLY A 289 19.10 -7.79 -7.85
C GLY A 289 17.82 -8.11 -7.08
N ALA A 290 17.69 -9.36 -6.66
CA ALA A 290 16.57 -9.85 -5.87
C ALA A 290 17.05 -10.58 -4.61
N LYS A 291 16.22 -10.55 -3.55
CA LYS A 291 16.34 -11.44 -2.38
C LYS A 291 15.02 -12.17 -2.16
N PHE A 292 15.11 -13.32 -1.49
CA PHE A 292 13.97 -14.20 -1.27
C PHE A 292 13.69 -14.33 0.23
N ILE A 293 12.45 -14.08 0.61
CA ILE A 293 11.94 -14.23 1.97
C ILE A 293 11.05 -15.46 1.97
N PHE A 294 11.50 -16.51 2.66
CA PHE A 294 10.69 -17.69 2.88
C PHE A 294 9.52 -17.37 3.82
N LEU A 295 8.31 -17.77 3.45
CA LEU A 295 7.10 -17.53 4.24
C LEU A 295 6.35 -18.80 4.62
N SER A 296 5.59 -18.70 5.70
CA SER A 296 4.66 -19.75 6.16
C SER A 296 3.23 -19.24 6.14
N VAL A 297 2.28 -20.05 5.67
CA VAL A 297 0.85 -19.71 5.71
C VAL A 297 0.31 -19.87 7.12
N ARG A 298 -0.23 -18.79 7.72
CA ARG A 298 -0.69 -18.78 9.12
C ARG A 298 -1.81 -19.79 9.40
N GLN A 299 -2.73 -20.03 8.46
CA GLN A 299 -3.79 -21.02 8.62
C GLN A 299 -3.26 -22.46 8.73
N VAL A 300 -2.16 -22.76 8.02
CA VAL A 300 -1.49 -24.06 8.11
C VAL A 300 -0.86 -24.22 9.50
N TRP A 301 -0.28 -23.16 10.06
CA TRP A 301 0.31 -23.19 11.41
C TRP A 301 -0.69 -23.59 12.51
N ASN A 302 -1.94 -23.12 12.42
CA ASN A 302 -2.99 -23.48 13.38
C ASN A 302 -3.51 -24.92 13.21
N ASN A 303 -3.51 -25.44 11.97
CA ASN A 303 -4.13 -26.73 11.62
C ASN A 303 -3.14 -27.91 11.59
N ILE A 304 -1.83 -27.68 11.78
CA ILE A 304 -0.83 -28.74 11.98
C ILE A 304 -1.16 -29.63 13.19
N ASN A 305 -2.02 -29.17 14.11
CA ASN A 305 -2.51 -29.98 15.23
C ASN A 305 -3.76 -30.84 14.90
N GLN A 306 -4.38 -30.74 13.71
CA GLN A 306 -5.68 -31.41 13.41
C GLN A 306 -5.85 -32.04 12.00
N ALA A 307 -4.77 -32.23 11.23
CA ALA A 307 -4.69 -33.09 10.02
C ALA A 307 -5.36 -32.62 8.70
N HIS A 308 -4.75 -33.12 7.61
CA HIS A 308 -5.13 -33.16 6.19
C HIS A 308 -5.34 -31.83 5.44
N PHE A 309 -4.26 -31.32 4.83
CA PHE A 309 -4.31 -30.39 3.69
C PHE A 309 -3.94 -31.13 2.39
N PRO A 310 -4.50 -30.72 1.24
CA PRO A 310 -4.11 -31.25 -0.06
C PRO A 310 -2.61 -31.05 -0.33
N ASP A 311 -2.00 -32.05 -0.95
CA ASP A 311 -0.57 -32.38 -0.89
C ASP A 311 0.41 -31.27 -1.31
N LEU A 312 -0.03 -30.23 -2.03
CA LEU A 312 0.81 -29.07 -2.39
C LEU A 312 1.27 -28.24 -1.17
N TYR A 313 0.44 -28.17 -0.13
CA TYR A 313 0.76 -27.44 1.10
C TYR A 313 1.26 -28.36 2.22
N ALA A 314 0.88 -29.63 2.24
CA ALA A 314 1.27 -30.55 3.32
C ALA A 314 2.73 -31.04 3.19
N PHE A 315 3.21 -31.29 1.96
CA PHE A 315 4.57 -31.80 1.74
C PHE A 315 5.66 -30.79 2.10
N SER A 316 5.41 -29.48 1.91
CA SER A 316 6.41 -28.44 2.16
C SER A 316 6.74 -28.30 3.65
N PHE A 317 5.77 -28.46 4.55
CA PHE A 317 5.94 -28.25 6.00
C PHE A 317 6.46 -29.47 6.77
N ILE A 318 6.06 -30.69 6.42
CA ILE A 318 6.58 -31.91 7.10
C ILE A 318 8.08 -32.05 6.83
N GLN A 319 8.51 -31.76 5.61
CA GLN A 319 9.92 -31.80 5.25
C GLN A 319 10.69 -30.64 5.89
N ALA A 320 10.15 -29.40 5.92
CA ALA A 320 10.82 -28.27 6.56
C ALA A 320 11.05 -28.48 8.08
N ARG A 321 10.14 -29.18 8.75
CA ARG A 321 10.31 -29.56 10.16
C ARG A 321 11.43 -30.59 10.36
N LYS A 322 11.55 -31.57 9.45
CA LYS A 322 12.64 -32.56 9.46
C LYS A 322 13.98 -31.90 9.14
N ASP A 323 14.01 -31.00 8.16
CA ASP A 323 15.22 -30.28 7.74
C ASP A 323 15.73 -29.37 8.89
N CYS A 324 14.84 -28.63 9.56
CA CYS A 324 15.20 -27.82 10.74
C CYS A 324 15.67 -28.65 11.95
N GLN A 325 15.16 -29.88 12.14
CA GLN A 325 15.63 -30.77 13.20
C GLN A 325 16.97 -31.44 12.86
N SER A 326 17.30 -31.58 11.59
CA SER A 326 18.59 -32.13 11.13
C SER A 326 19.73 -31.11 11.14
N LEU A 327 19.40 -29.81 11.18
CA LEU A 327 20.36 -28.70 11.25
C LEU A 327 20.68 -28.26 12.70
N SER A 328 20.14 -28.95 13.70
CA SER A 328 20.45 -28.73 15.12
C SER A 328 21.33 -29.84 15.71
N VAL A 329 22.46 -30.11 15.05
CA VAL A 329 23.64 -30.78 15.64
C VAL A 329 24.88 -29.98 15.27
#